data_AF-A0A135UJU0-F1
#
_entry.id   AF-A0A135UJU0-F1
#
_cell.length_a   1.000
_cell.length_b   1.000
_cell.length_c   1.000
_cell.angle_alpha   90.00
_cell.angle_beta   90.00
_cell.angle_gamma   90.00
#
_symmetry.space_group_name_H-M   'P 1'
#
loop_
_entity.id
_entity.type
_entity.pdbx_description
1 polymer ?
#
loop_
_entity_poly.entity_id
_entity_poly.type
_entity_poly.pdbx_seq_one_letter_code
_entity_poly.pdbx_strand_id
1 'polypeptide(L)'
;MDISISVQKLSFNGTAFPSTGSESSSIIGPTGALRVSHRELDTNRSTDLEPFILYTSEKLLSPGEIVPVDIPLWPVALRFHAGELLSLNIAPASITPAQADIGFGTAIVPVPSTGGTFEPGQNASLMELGGAMDSNPAFVNEQRVETPMSRNKGMHFIHVGGKYDSFLLFPVNSTIKVTESC
;
A
#
# COMPACT_ATOMS: atom_id res chain seq x y z
N MET A 1 -14.97 5.96 6.45
CA MET A 1 -13.66 6.59 6.69
C MET A 1 -12.57 5.62 6.30
N ASP A 2 -11.84 5.96 5.26
CA ASP A 2 -10.70 5.29 4.67
C ASP A 2 -9.53 6.27 4.76
N ILE A 3 -8.48 5.91 5.49
CA ILE A 3 -7.33 6.76 5.79
C ILE A 3 -6.10 6.17 5.14
N SER A 4 -5.26 7.01 4.54
CA SER A 4 -3.93 6.66 4.07
C SER A 4 -2.89 7.46 4.83
N ILE A 5 -1.80 6.79 5.18
CA ILE A 5 -0.61 7.36 5.81
C ILE A 5 0.55 7.22 4.84
N SER A 6 1.35 8.27 4.71
CA SER A 6 2.69 8.16 4.14
C SER A 6 3.69 8.87 5.03
N VAL A 7 4.85 8.26 5.20
CA VAL A 7 6.00 8.89 5.81
C VAL A 7 7.05 9.07 4.74
N GLN A 8 7.62 10.26 4.65
CA GLN A 8 8.56 10.63 3.61
C GLN A 8 9.80 11.26 4.19
N LYS A 9 10.96 10.86 3.66
CA LYS A 9 12.22 11.56 3.86
C LYS A 9 12.31 12.77 2.93
N LEU A 10 12.61 13.94 3.49
CA LEU A 10 12.83 15.18 2.76
C LEU A 10 14.27 15.67 2.94
N SER A 11 14.77 16.40 1.95
CA SER A 11 16.06 17.09 2.03
C SER A 11 16.03 18.19 3.11
N PHE A 12 17.19 18.77 3.41
CA PHE A 12 17.30 19.88 4.35
C PHE A 12 16.47 21.12 4.00
N ASN A 13 16.11 21.28 2.72
CA ASN A 13 15.22 22.35 2.24
C ASN A 13 13.75 21.94 2.20
N GLY A 14 13.39 20.75 2.71
CA GLY A 14 12.02 20.23 2.66
C GLY A 14 11.60 19.68 1.30
N THR A 15 12.54 19.46 0.37
CA THR A 15 12.22 18.88 -0.94
C THR A 15 12.22 17.36 -0.87
N ALA A 16 11.21 16.72 -1.46
CA ALA A 16 11.18 15.27 -1.62
C ALA A 16 12.35 14.79 -2.50
N PHE A 17 12.99 13.68 -2.10
CA PHE A 17 13.96 13.02 -2.95
C PHE A 17 13.27 12.41 -4.18
N PRO A 18 13.89 12.47 -5.38
CA PRO A 18 13.30 11.90 -6.58
C PRO A 18 13.19 10.38 -6.44
N SER A 19 11.99 9.84 -6.59
CA SER A 19 11.78 8.39 -6.69
C SER A 19 12.30 7.93 -8.06
N THR A 20 13.46 7.25 -8.07
CA THR A 20 13.92 6.52 -9.25
C THR A 20 13.27 5.14 -9.22
N GLY A 21 12.08 5.04 -9.83
CA GLY A 21 11.36 3.84 -10.23
C GLY A 21 11.67 2.54 -9.48
N SER A 22 10.84 2.19 -8.52
CA SER A 22 10.45 0.80 -8.28
C SER A 22 8.92 0.72 -8.22
N GLU A 23 8.38 -0.46 -8.53
CA GLU A 23 7.01 -0.74 -9.02
C GLU A 23 5.83 -0.34 -8.11
N SER A 24 6.01 0.41 -7.02
CA SER A 24 4.94 0.55 -6.02
C SER A 24 4.80 1.89 -5.30
N SER A 25 5.69 2.89 -5.51
CA SER A 25 5.44 4.22 -4.94
C SER A 25 6.29 5.34 -5.54
N SER A 26 5.69 6.51 -5.71
CA SER A 26 6.40 7.77 -5.95
C SER A 26 6.99 8.37 -4.66
N ILE A 27 6.67 7.80 -3.50
CA ILE A 27 7.13 8.24 -2.18
C ILE A 27 8.27 7.34 -1.70
N ILE A 28 9.38 7.95 -1.27
CA ILE A 28 10.47 7.26 -0.59
C ILE A 28 10.17 7.23 0.91
N GLY A 29 9.53 6.15 1.34
CA GLY A 29 9.26 5.86 2.74
C GLY A 29 8.06 4.93 2.93
N PRO A 30 7.71 4.62 4.18
CA PRO A 30 6.66 3.65 4.44
C PRO A 30 5.28 4.28 4.20
N THR A 31 4.37 3.48 3.66
CA THR A 31 2.97 3.88 3.44
C THR A 31 2.06 2.89 4.14
N GLY A 32 0.82 3.28 4.38
CA GLY A 32 -0.21 2.41 4.95
C GLY A 32 -1.59 2.94 4.63
N ALA A 33 -2.58 2.06 4.65
CA ALA A 33 -3.97 2.46 4.50
C ALA A 33 -4.86 1.58 5.36
N LEU A 34 -5.92 2.19 5.91
CA LEU A 34 -6.89 1.49 6.74
C LEU A 34 -8.29 2.04 6.53
N ARG A 35 -9.24 1.14 6.29
CA ARG A 35 -10.66 1.42 6.47
C ARG A 35 -10.98 1.30 7.96
N VAL A 36 -11.36 2.41 8.60
CA VAL A 36 -11.47 2.51 10.07
C VAL A 36 -12.52 1.55 10.67
N SER A 37 -13.52 1.12 9.89
CA SER A 37 -14.45 0.08 10.36
C SER A 37 -13.77 -1.27 10.61
N HIS A 38 -12.63 -1.54 9.99
CA HIS A 38 -11.86 -2.76 10.18
C HIS A 38 -10.73 -2.63 11.21
N ARG A 39 -10.66 -1.55 12.01
CA ARG A 39 -9.59 -1.26 12.99
C ARG A 39 -9.35 -2.32 14.09
N GLU A 40 -10.09 -3.42 14.07
CA GLU A 40 -9.98 -4.45 15.09
C GLU A 40 -8.67 -5.23 14.95
N LEU A 41 -7.88 -5.27 16.03
CA LEU A 41 -6.61 -5.98 16.09
C LEU A 41 -6.76 -7.42 16.56
N ASP A 42 -5.88 -8.29 16.08
CA ASP A 42 -5.60 -9.58 16.70
C ASP A 42 -4.62 -9.34 17.85
N THR A 43 -5.12 -9.39 19.08
CA THR A 43 -4.34 -9.10 20.28
C THR A 43 -3.24 -10.13 20.55
N ASN A 44 -3.31 -11.32 19.96
CA ASN A 44 -2.29 -12.37 20.16
C ASN A 44 -1.12 -12.23 19.18
N ARG A 45 -1.33 -11.53 18.06
CA ARG A 45 -0.33 -11.39 16.98
C ARG A 45 0.23 -9.97 16.87
N SER A 46 -0.56 -8.98 17.26
CA SER A 46 -0.16 -7.57 17.17
C SER A 46 0.99 -7.29 18.12
N THR A 47 1.95 -6.52 17.64
CA THR A 47 2.99 -5.89 18.46
C THR A 47 2.91 -4.37 18.28
N ASP A 48 3.60 -3.61 19.12
CA ASP A 48 3.63 -2.15 19.02
C ASP A 48 4.09 -1.67 17.63
N LEU A 49 5.04 -2.38 17.01
CA LEU A 49 5.61 -2.04 15.68
C LEU A 49 4.82 -2.66 14.51
N GLU A 50 4.13 -3.77 14.76
CA GLU A 50 3.43 -4.55 13.74
C GLU A 50 2.00 -4.84 14.19
N PRO A 51 1.06 -3.88 14.02
CA PRO A 51 -0.34 -4.13 14.31
C PRO A 51 -0.92 -5.14 13.32
N PHE A 52 -1.58 -6.17 13.83
CA PHE A 52 -2.23 -7.19 13.01
C PHE A 52 -3.73 -6.97 12.98
N ILE A 53 -4.27 -6.54 11.84
CA ILE A 53 -5.71 -6.28 11.66
C ILE A 53 -6.45 -7.60 11.39
N LEU A 54 -7.54 -7.88 12.13
CA LEU A 54 -8.28 -9.16 12.04
C LEU A 54 -9.03 -9.35 10.71
N TYR A 55 -9.61 -8.26 10.18
CA TYR A 55 -10.49 -8.28 9.00
C TYR A 55 -11.68 -9.27 9.06
N THR A 56 -12.13 -9.67 10.24
CA THR A 56 -13.26 -10.60 10.43
C THR A 56 -14.61 -9.92 10.57
N SER A 57 -14.62 -8.63 10.91
CA SER A 57 -15.85 -7.87 11.16
C SER A 57 -15.69 -6.39 10.82
N GLU A 58 -16.83 -5.68 10.74
CA GLU A 58 -16.88 -4.23 10.63
C GLU A 58 -17.47 -3.59 11.89
N LYS A 59 -16.71 -2.68 12.51
CA LYS A 59 -17.15 -1.79 13.59
C LYS A 59 -17.46 -0.41 13.02
N LEU A 60 -18.66 -0.22 12.50
CA LEU A 60 -19.09 1.07 11.93
C LEU A 60 -18.98 2.20 12.96
N LEU A 61 -18.82 3.44 12.48
CA LEU A 61 -18.68 4.63 13.31
C LEU A 61 -20.00 5.41 13.41
N SER A 62 -20.30 5.89 14.60
CA SER A 62 -21.33 6.90 14.82
C SER A 62 -20.77 8.32 14.58
N PRO A 63 -21.61 9.30 14.21
CA PRO A 63 -21.16 10.68 14.06
C PRO A 63 -20.51 11.22 15.35
N GLY A 64 -19.29 11.74 15.25
CA GLY A 64 -18.54 12.28 16.39
C GLY A 64 -17.89 11.23 17.29
N GLU A 65 -18.02 9.94 16.99
CA GLU A 65 -17.33 8.87 17.71
C GLU A 65 -15.82 8.98 17.49
N ILE A 66 -15.07 9.03 18.59
CA ILE A 66 -13.60 9.05 18.57
C ILE A 66 -13.13 7.64 18.86
N VAL A 67 -12.36 7.06 17.93
CA VAL A 67 -11.82 5.71 18.06
C VAL A 67 -10.31 5.70 17.85
N PRO A 68 -9.54 4.91 18.64
CA PRO A 68 -8.14 4.66 18.33
C PRO A 68 -8.03 3.76 17.09
N VAL A 69 -6.98 3.96 16.30
CA VAL A 69 -6.67 3.12 15.14
C VAL A 69 -5.18 2.87 15.07
N ASP A 70 -4.80 1.62 14.88
CA ASP A 70 -3.42 1.24 14.58
C ASP A 70 -3.30 0.97 13.09
N ILE A 71 -2.48 1.78 12.40
CA ILE A 71 -2.34 1.72 10.94
C ILE A 71 -1.00 1.03 10.62
N PRO A 72 -1.01 -0.20 10.09
CA PRO A 72 0.22 -0.87 9.70
C PRO A 72 0.89 -0.10 8.56
N LEU A 73 2.20 0.10 8.68
CA LEU A 73 3.03 0.73 7.68
C LEU A 73 3.94 -0.31 7.02
N TRP A 74 4.11 -0.22 5.70
CA TRP A 74 5.05 -1.07 4.97
C TRP A 74 6.47 -0.93 5.54
N PRO A 75 7.20 -2.04 5.76
CA PRO A 75 8.55 -1.99 6.29
C PRO A 75 9.49 -1.32 5.28
N VAL A 76 10.33 -0.40 5.77
CA VAL A 76 11.36 0.25 4.95
C VAL A 76 12.63 0.45 5.75
N ALA A 77 13.76 0.55 5.05
CA ALA A 77 15.02 1.02 5.60
C ALA A 77 15.32 2.42 5.06
N LEU A 78 15.33 3.42 5.95
CA LEU A 78 15.66 4.80 5.61
C LEU A 78 16.89 5.25 6.40
N ARG A 79 17.85 5.87 5.71
CA ARG A 79 18.96 6.58 6.35
C ARG A 79 18.65 8.07 6.37
N PHE A 80 18.62 8.66 7.56
CA PHE A 80 18.53 10.11 7.75
C PHE A 80 19.93 10.67 8.04
N HIS A 81 20.33 11.67 7.26
CA HIS A 81 21.50 12.50 7.47
C HIS A 81 21.12 13.73 8.29
N ALA A 82 22.12 14.35 8.92
CA ALA A 82 21.92 15.58 9.67
C ALA A 82 21.26 16.65 8.78
N GLY A 83 20.20 17.27 9.31
CA GLY A 83 19.43 18.32 8.62
C GLY A 83 18.32 17.81 7.70
N GLU A 84 18.27 16.52 7.36
CA GLU A 84 17.13 15.95 6.60
C GLU A 84 15.89 15.82 7.49
N LEU A 85 14.71 15.87 6.87
CA LEU A 85 13.44 15.94 7.58
C LEU A 85 12.61 14.66 7.39
N LEU A 86 11.87 14.27 8.42
CA LEU A 86 10.82 13.26 8.34
C LEU A 86 9.46 13.97 8.27
N SER A 87 8.67 13.63 7.26
CA SER A 87 7.32 14.16 7.04
C SER A 87 6.29 13.05 7.18
N LEU A 88 5.27 13.27 8.02
CA LEU A 88 4.10 12.41 8.14
C LEU A 88 2.93 13.07 7.43
N ASN A 89 2.34 12.39 6.46
CA ASN A 89 1.13 12.80 5.76
C ASN A 89 -0.04 11.87 6.12
N ILE A 90 -1.17 12.48 6.49
CA ILE A 90 -2.43 11.79 6.76
C ILE A 90 -3.45 12.33 5.76
N ALA A 91 -3.98 11.44 4.93
CA ALA A 91 -4.89 11.79 3.85
C ALA A 91 -6.10 10.83 3.79
N PRO A 92 -7.21 11.22 3.14
CA PRO A 92 -8.23 10.27 2.75
C PRO A 92 -7.64 9.26 1.76
N ALA A 93 -7.80 7.96 2.02
CA ALA A 93 -7.35 6.94 1.10
C ALA A 93 -8.19 6.97 -0.20
N SER A 94 -7.50 6.92 -1.33
CA SER A 94 -8.09 6.75 -2.65
C SER A 94 -8.28 5.27 -2.95
N ILE A 95 -9.41 4.91 -3.57
CA ILE A 95 -9.63 3.55 -4.05
C ILE A 95 -9.16 3.46 -5.51
N THR A 96 -8.25 2.53 -5.77
CA THR A 96 -7.87 2.16 -7.14
C THR A 96 -8.95 1.25 -7.74
N PRO A 97 -9.47 1.56 -8.94
CA PRO A 97 -10.41 0.69 -9.62
C PRO A 97 -9.86 -0.72 -9.86
N ALA A 98 -10.71 -1.74 -9.73
CA ALA A 98 -10.37 -3.14 -10.02
C ALA A 98 -10.01 -3.37 -11.51
N GLN A 99 -10.32 -2.41 -12.37
CA GLN A 99 -10.00 -2.40 -13.80
C GLN A 99 -8.85 -1.43 -14.14
N ALA A 100 -8.19 -0.84 -13.14
CA ALA A 100 -7.10 0.10 -13.40
C ALA A 100 -5.92 -0.63 -14.05
N ASP A 101 -5.45 -0.10 -15.18
CA ASP A 101 -4.18 -0.50 -15.77
C ASP A 101 -3.04 0.06 -14.91
N ILE A 102 -2.24 -0.86 -14.38
CA ILE A 102 -1.08 -0.56 -13.51
C ILE A 102 0.22 -0.49 -14.31
N GLY A 103 0.16 -0.50 -15.64
CA GLY A 103 1.25 -0.10 -16.52
C GLY A 103 2.31 -1.18 -16.75
N PHE A 104 1.97 -2.46 -16.54
CA PHE A 104 2.87 -3.58 -16.88
C PHE A 104 3.05 -3.81 -18.39
N GLY A 105 2.31 -3.05 -19.22
CA GLY A 105 2.29 -3.23 -20.66
C GLY A 105 1.53 -4.48 -21.08
N THR A 106 1.37 -4.66 -22.38
CA THR A 106 0.72 -5.85 -22.94
C THR A 106 1.56 -6.39 -24.10
N ALA A 107 1.53 -7.71 -24.27
CA ALA A 107 2.20 -8.40 -25.35
C ALA A 107 1.25 -9.42 -25.98
N ILE A 108 1.47 -9.73 -27.25
CA ILE A 108 0.80 -10.83 -27.92
C ILE A 108 1.56 -12.11 -27.59
N VAL A 109 0.86 -13.10 -27.05
CA VAL A 109 1.40 -14.42 -26.70
C VAL A 109 0.71 -15.47 -27.57
N PRO A 110 1.41 -16.07 -28.54
CA PRO A 110 0.87 -17.18 -29.29
C PRO A 110 0.87 -18.45 -28.43
N VAL A 111 -0.30 -19.06 -28.25
CA VAL A 111 -0.48 -20.31 -27.50
C VAL A 111 -1.15 -21.36 -28.39
N PRO A 112 -0.98 -22.67 -28.13
CA PRO A 112 -1.74 -23.70 -28.82
C PRO A 112 -3.26 -23.47 -28.68
N SER A 113 -3.99 -23.58 -29.79
CA SER A 113 -5.45 -23.42 -29.82
C SER A 113 -6.22 -24.54 -29.13
N THR A 114 -5.52 -25.63 -28.78
CA THR A 114 -6.06 -26.77 -28.03
C THR A 114 -5.19 -27.05 -26.81
N GLY A 115 -5.80 -27.45 -25.70
CA GLY A 115 -5.08 -27.88 -24.50
C GLY A 115 -4.52 -29.30 -24.66
N GLY A 116 -3.37 -29.57 -24.06
CA GLY A 116 -2.77 -30.91 -24.04
C GLY A 116 -1.25 -30.90 -23.97
N THR A 117 -0.67 -32.09 -24.10
CA THR A 117 0.78 -32.31 -24.25
C THR A 117 1.09 -32.55 -25.72
N PHE A 118 2.08 -31.86 -26.26
CA PHE A 118 2.51 -31.99 -27.65
C PHE A 118 3.89 -32.67 -27.68
N GLU A 119 4.07 -33.59 -28.63
CA GLU A 119 5.37 -34.22 -28.84
C GLU A 119 6.39 -33.22 -29.41
N PRO A 120 7.70 -33.34 -29.09
CA PRO A 120 8.72 -32.48 -29.66
C PRO A 120 8.69 -32.45 -31.20
N GLY A 121 8.56 -31.26 -31.78
CA GLY A 121 8.54 -31.06 -33.24
C GLY A 121 7.17 -31.20 -33.90
N GLN A 122 6.11 -31.52 -33.15
CA GLN A 122 4.74 -31.50 -33.66
C GLN A 122 4.26 -30.06 -33.83
N ASN A 123 3.79 -29.70 -35.03
CA ASN A 123 3.17 -28.39 -35.26
C ASN A 123 1.81 -28.31 -34.58
N ALA A 124 1.64 -27.35 -33.67
CA ALA A 124 0.36 -27.00 -33.08
C ALA A 124 -0.26 -25.82 -33.84
N SER A 125 -1.59 -25.84 -34.02
CA SER A 125 -2.32 -24.64 -34.44
C SER A 125 -2.25 -23.63 -33.28
N LEU A 126 -1.89 -22.39 -33.58
CA LEU A 126 -1.73 -21.35 -32.58
C LEU A 126 -2.94 -20.40 -32.60
N MET A 127 -3.27 -19.87 -31.43
CA MET A 127 -4.13 -18.72 -31.25
C MET A 127 -3.35 -17.63 -30.51
N GLU A 128 -3.66 -16.37 -30.80
CA GLU A 128 -3.04 -15.23 -30.12
C GLU A 128 -3.86 -14.86 -28.88
N LEU A 129 -3.19 -14.73 -27.74
CA LEU A 129 -3.72 -14.13 -26.52
C LEU A 129 -3.01 -12.80 -26.26
N GLY A 130 -3.65 -11.86 -25.57
CA GLY A 130 -2.98 -10.61 -25.18
C GLY A 130 -3.14 -9.45 -26.18
N GLY A 131 -2.20 -8.51 -26.14
CA GLY A 131 -2.05 -7.39 -27.08
C GLY A 131 -2.95 -6.16 -26.86
N ALA A 132 -4.13 -6.33 -26.27
CA ALA A 132 -5.00 -5.21 -25.87
C ALA A 132 -4.91 -4.94 -24.37
N MET A 133 -5.16 -3.69 -23.95
CA MET A 133 -5.18 -3.28 -22.53
C MET A 133 -6.14 -4.15 -21.69
N ASP A 134 -7.29 -4.54 -22.25
CA ASP A 134 -8.14 -5.58 -21.66
C ASP A 134 -8.06 -6.86 -22.49
N SER A 135 -7.04 -7.66 -22.19
CA SER A 135 -6.81 -8.96 -22.82
C SER A 135 -7.07 -10.13 -21.85
N ASN A 136 -7.74 -9.85 -20.73
CA ASN A 136 -8.13 -10.88 -19.78
C ASN A 136 -9.17 -11.81 -20.43
N PRO A 137 -8.97 -13.14 -20.39
CA PRO A 137 -9.99 -14.08 -20.82
C PRO A 137 -11.32 -13.88 -20.07
N ALA A 138 -12.45 -14.22 -20.71
CA ALA A 138 -13.78 -14.03 -20.12
C ALA A 138 -13.92 -14.66 -18.72
N PHE A 139 -13.40 -15.87 -18.51
CA PHE A 139 -13.43 -16.55 -17.21
C PHE A 139 -12.61 -15.84 -16.12
N VAL A 140 -11.60 -15.04 -16.48
CA VAL A 140 -10.86 -14.18 -15.54
C VAL A 140 -11.69 -12.97 -15.18
N ASN A 141 -12.33 -12.35 -16.18
CA ASN A 141 -13.24 -11.22 -15.97
C ASN A 141 -14.46 -11.59 -15.12
N GLU A 142 -14.98 -12.81 -15.26
CA GLU A 142 -16.09 -13.34 -14.43
C GLU A 142 -15.72 -13.47 -12.94
N GLN A 143 -14.44 -13.64 -12.62
CA GLN A 143 -13.93 -13.73 -11.24
C GLN A 143 -13.55 -12.36 -10.66
N ARG A 144 -13.69 -11.28 -11.44
CA ARG A 144 -13.28 -9.94 -11.01
C ARG A 144 -14.21 -9.44 -9.90
N VAL A 145 -13.63 -9.02 -8.78
CA VAL A 145 -14.36 -8.38 -7.69
C VAL A 145 -14.67 -6.94 -8.05
N GLU A 146 -15.84 -6.46 -7.67
CA GLU A 146 -16.23 -5.06 -7.88
C GLU A 146 -15.30 -4.10 -7.14
N THR A 147 -15.04 -2.94 -7.74
CA THR A 147 -14.30 -1.86 -7.08
C THR A 147 -15.07 -1.41 -5.84
N PRO A 148 -14.47 -1.47 -4.63
CA PRO A 148 -15.17 -1.02 -3.44
C PRO A 148 -15.39 0.50 -3.49
N MET A 149 -16.57 0.96 -3.12
CA MET A 149 -16.79 2.39 -2.98
C MET A 149 -16.01 2.96 -1.78
N SER A 150 -15.46 4.16 -1.95
CA SER A 150 -14.92 4.91 -0.81
C SER A 150 -16.04 5.27 0.17
N ARG A 151 -15.74 5.18 1.47
CA ARG A 151 -16.64 5.60 2.56
C ARG A 151 -16.23 6.96 3.12
N ASN A 152 -15.42 7.71 2.40
CA ASN A 152 -15.02 9.06 2.77
C ASN A 152 -16.13 10.04 2.41
N LYS A 153 -16.59 10.80 3.41
CA LYS A 153 -17.61 11.84 3.24
C LYS A 153 -17.39 12.95 4.26
N GLY A 154 -17.20 14.16 3.77
CA GLY A 154 -17.00 15.33 4.62
C GLY A 154 -15.62 15.36 5.28
N MET A 155 -15.58 15.88 6.52
CA MET A 155 -14.33 16.13 7.24
C MET A 155 -13.90 14.92 8.06
N HIS A 156 -12.60 14.64 8.04
CA HIS A 156 -11.94 13.71 8.94
C HIS A 156 -11.28 14.50 10.07
N PHE A 157 -11.48 14.07 11.32
CA PHE A 157 -10.86 14.68 12.50
C PHE A 157 -9.79 13.74 13.05
N ILE A 158 -8.57 14.26 13.21
CA ILE A 158 -7.45 13.55 13.83
C ILE A 158 -7.14 14.26 15.14
N HIS A 159 -7.18 13.52 16.25
CA HIS A 159 -6.91 14.06 17.58
C HIS A 159 -5.46 13.77 17.97
N VAL A 160 -4.78 14.76 18.55
CA VAL A 160 -3.38 14.65 19.00
C VAL A 160 -3.21 15.33 20.36
N GLY A 161 -2.35 14.77 21.20
CA GLY A 161 -1.94 15.35 22.49
C GLY A 161 -2.89 15.07 23.67
N GLY A 162 -2.35 15.20 24.87
CA GLY A 162 -3.07 14.97 26.12
C GLY A 162 -3.54 13.52 26.24
N LYS A 163 -4.86 13.32 26.34
CA LYS A 163 -5.46 11.97 26.39
C LYS A 163 -5.52 11.26 25.04
N TYR A 164 -5.26 11.97 23.93
CA TYR A 164 -5.25 11.40 22.58
C TYR A 164 -3.79 11.20 22.17
N ASP A 165 -3.22 10.08 22.62
CA ASP A 165 -1.81 9.73 22.39
C ASP A 165 -1.60 9.17 20.98
N SER A 166 -1.80 10.03 19.99
CA SER A 166 -1.54 9.71 18.59
C SER A 166 -0.06 9.91 18.30
N PHE A 167 0.63 8.84 17.92
CA PHE A 167 2.06 8.86 17.60
C PHE A 167 2.38 8.04 16.36
N LEU A 168 3.58 8.25 15.81
CA LEU A 168 4.19 7.38 14.82
C LEU A 168 5.30 6.59 15.53
N LEU A 169 5.16 5.27 15.60
CA LEU A 169 6.22 4.43 16.12
C LEU A 169 7.26 4.17 15.02
N PHE A 170 8.49 4.65 15.25
CA PHE A 170 9.57 4.57 14.27
C PHE A 170 10.78 3.85 14.88
N PRO A 171 11.15 2.64 14.40
CA PRO A 171 12.27 1.89 14.97
C PRO A 171 13.61 2.49 14.52
N VAL A 172 14.21 3.32 15.38
CA VAL A 172 15.50 3.97 15.10
C VAL A 172 16.64 3.00 15.40
N ASN A 173 17.46 2.70 14.39
CA ASN A 173 18.73 2.00 14.58
C ASN A 173 19.90 3.00 14.63
N SER A 174 20.45 3.23 15.82
CA SER A 174 21.49 4.24 16.07
C SER A 174 22.93 3.69 16.09
N THR A 175 23.22 2.50 15.55
CA THR A 175 24.54 1.84 15.70
C THR A 175 25.74 2.50 14.98
N ILE A 176 25.65 3.77 14.56
CA ILE A 176 26.82 4.51 14.08
C ILE A 176 27.56 5.07 15.30
N LYS A 177 28.57 4.33 15.80
CA LYS A 177 29.64 4.94 16.59
C LYS A 177 30.38 5.90 15.67
N VAL A 178 30.19 7.20 15.86
CA VAL A 178 31.07 8.22 15.28
C VAL A 178 32.46 7.94 15.86
N THR A 179 33.35 7.36 15.07
CA THR A 179 34.78 7.41 15.37
C THR A 179 35.19 8.87 15.21
N GLU A 180 35.22 9.60 16.31
CA GLU A 180 35.93 10.88 16.39
C GLU A 180 37.40 10.58 16.14
N SER A 181 37.89 10.91 14.94
CA SER A 181 39.32 11.10 14.70
C SER A 181 39.62 12.57 14.98
N CYS A 182 40.37 12.80 16.06
CA CYS A 182 41.03 14.06 16.39
C CYS A 182 41.88 14.62 15.26
#